data_AF-K2AHS1-F1
#
_entry.id   AF-K2AHS1-F1
#
_cell.length_a   1.000
_cell.length_b   1.000
_cell.length_c   1.000
_cell.angle_alpha   90.00
_cell.angle_beta   90.00
_cell.angle_gamma   90.00
#
_symmetry.space_group_name_H-M   'P 1'
#
loop_
_entity.id
_entity.type
_entity.pdbx_description
1 polymer ?
#
loop_
_entity_poly.entity_id
_entity_poly.type
_entity_poly.pdbx_seq_one_letter_code
_entity_poly.pdbx_strand_id
1 'polypeptide(L)'
;MTPKNYLSPLFNLLGVKYVITMTPIDNPKLKLMLQEGETIIYKNIDFSPRAYLADAIFVENTKQDVINTLYSKDFVPGRTALIHTKLPIVNVPLGFSERVVITSYTSNKMALDVTAMNNRLLVIGNMYDPDWKVMIDGKKTEVYKTNYLFFGITVPSGTHKIDIMYTSL
;
A
#
# COMPACT_ATOMS: atom_id res chain seq x y z
N MET A 1 -13.88 -1.21 17.36
CA MET A 1 -12.69 -0.85 18.16
C MET A 1 -12.01 0.34 17.48
N THR A 2 -12.05 1.52 18.07
CA THR A 2 -11.34 2.69 17.55
C THR A 2 -9.85 2.55 17.87
N PRO A 3 -8.93 2.67 16.88
CA PRO A 3 -7.50 2.58 17.15
C PRO A 3 -7.09 3.59 18.22
N LYS A 4 -6.38 3.16 19.28
CA LYS A 4 -5.95 4.08 20.35
C LYS A 4 -4.62 4.78 20.03
N ASN A 5 -3.88 4.33 19.02
CA ASN A 5 -2.57 4.86 18.66
C ASN A 5 -2.54 5.36 17.21
N TYR A 6 -3.00 6.60 17.01
CA TYR A 6 -3.01 7.28 15.71
C TYR A 6 -1.63 7.83 15.28
N LEU A 7 -0.61 7.69 16.13
CA LEU A 7 0.77 8.08 15.82
C LEU A 7 1.57 6.94 15.18
N SER A 8 1.07 5.70 15.28
CA SER A 8 1.74 4.53 14.73
C SER A 8 1.83 4.61 13.19
N PRO A 9 2.98 4.30 12.58
CA PRO A 9 3.10 4.20 11.12
C PRO A 9 2.19 3.12 10.53
N LEU A 10 1.77 2.12 11.33
CA LEU A 10 0.82 1.09 10.91
C LEU A 10 -0.55 1.66 10.60
N PHE A 11 -0.99 2.70 11.31
CA PHE A 11 -2.27 3.36 11.06
C PHE A 11 -2.34 3.93 9.64
N ASN A 12 -1.22 4.53 9.19
CA ASN A 12 -1.06 5.06 7.84
C ASN A 12 -0.90 3.94 6.81
N LEU A 13 -0.06 2.93 7.11
CA LEU A 13 0.20 1.80 6.22
C LEU A 13 -1.06 1.00 5.88
N LEU A 14 -1.96 0.84 6.84
CA LEU A 14 -3.26 0.17 6.64
C LEU A 14 -4.25 0.98 5.77
N GLY A 15 -3.86 2.18 5.33
CA GLY A 15 -4.67 3.01 4.45
C GLY A 15 -5.91 3.60 5.14
N VAL A 16 -5.88 3.77 6.46
CA VAL A 16 -7.01 4.36 7.20
C VAL A 16 -7.15 5.84 6.82
N LYS A 17 -8.05 6.12 5.89
CA LYS A 17 -8.29 7.45 5.32
C LYS A 17 -9.21 8.32 6.17
N TYR A 18 -10.20 7.72 6.82
CA TYR A 18 -11.18 8.42 7.63
C TYR A 18 -11.28 7.81 9.03
N VAL A 19 -11.38 8.66 10.05
CA VAL A 19 -11.65 8.28 11.44
C VAL A 19 -12.97 8.89 11.84
N ILE A 20 -13.87 8.05 12.34
CA ILE A 20 -15.17 8.44 12.86
C ILE A 20 -15.13 8.23 14.37
N THR A 21 -15.48 9.27 15.13
CA THR A 21 -15.40 9.28 16.59
C THR A 21 -16.50 10.15 17.19
N MET A 22 -16.81 9.92 18.47
CA MET A 22 -17.71 10.78 19.25
C MET A 22 -16.94 11.74 20.18
N THR A 23 -15.62 11.57 20.27
CA THR A 23 -14.74 12.40 21.09
C THR A 23 -13.68 13.07 20.20
N PRO A 24 -13.36 14.36 20.44
CA PRO A 24 -12.31 15.05 19.69
C PRO A 24 -10.96 14.33 19.82
N ILE A 25 -10.19 14.32 18.73
CA ILE A 25 -8.83 13.77 18.71
C ILE A 25 -7.85 14.91 18.45
N ASP A 26 -6.91 15.09 19.36
CA ASP A 26 -5.78 16.01 19.16
C ASP A 26 -4.64 15.29 18.43
N ASN A 27 -4.62 15.41 17.11
CA ASN A 27 -3.54 14.87 16.28
C ASN A 27 -3.40 15.71 14.99
N PRO A 28 -2.21 16.29 14.71
CA PRO A 28 -1.99 17.14 13.54
C PRO A 28 -2.20 16.42 12.19
N LYS A 29 -2.16 15.09 12.16
CA LYS A 29 -2.39 14.27 10.96
C LYS A 29 -3.88 14.06 10.65
N LEU A 30 -4.75 14.36 11.61
CA LEU A 30 -6.19 14.17 11.50
C LEU A 30 -6.86 15.52 11.25
N LYS A 31 -7.15 15.81 9.97
CA LYS A 31 -7.85 17.03 9.60
C LYS A 31 -9.35 16.85 9.78
N LEU A 32 -9.99 17.69 10.59
CA LEU A 32 -11.44 17.71 10.72
C LEU A 32 -12.09 17.95 9.35
N MET A 33 -13.02 17.07 8.97
CA MET A 33 -13.77 17.17 7.70
C MET A 33 -15.22 17.54 7.94
N LEU A 34 -15.84 16.92 8.94
CA LEU A 34 -17.26 17.10 9.25
C LEU A 34 -17.47 16.89 10.76
N GLN A 35 -18.41 17.64 11.33
CA GLN A 35 -18.95 17.38 12.65
C GLN A 35 -20.47 17.61 12.62
N GLU A 36 -21.24 16.57 12.92
CA GLU A 36 -22.70 16.60 12.97
C GLU A 36 -23.18 15.91 14.26
N GLY A 37 -23.85 16.68 15.12
CA GLY A 37 -24.17 16.23 16.47
C GLY A 37 -22.91 15.80 17.22
N GLU A 38 -22.94 14.60 17.77
CA GLU A 38 -21.78 14.00 18.45
C GLU A 38 -20.80 13.33 17.47
N THR A 39 -21.16 13.13 16.20
CA THR A 39 -20.30 12.44 15.23
C THR A 39 -19.27 13.39 14.64
N ILE A 40 -17.99 13.03 14.76
CA ILE A 40 -16.85 13.77 14.22
C ILE A 40 -16.13 12.89 13.21
N ILE A 41 -15.89 13.44 12.01
CA ILE A 41 -15.15 12.77 10.94
C ILE A 41 -13.85 13.51 10.68
N TYR A 42 -12.74 12.82 10.88
CA TYR A 42 -11.40 13.27 10.50
C TYR A 42 -10.93 12.57 9.24
N LYS A 43 -10.20 13.29 8.38
CA LYS A 43 -9.39 12.73 7.31
C LYS A 43 -7.95 12.59 7.80
N ASN A 44 -7.41 11.38 7.74
CA ASN A 44 -5.97 11.16 7.86
C ASN A 44 -5.30 11.71 6.60
N ILE A 45 -4.37 12.63 6.75
CA ILE A 45 -3.64 13.23 5.61
C ILE A 45 -2.43 12.41 5.18
N ASP A 46 -1.96 11.50 6.03
CA ASP A 46 -0.79 10.64 5.81
C ASP A 46 -1.19 9.20 5.42
N PHE A 47 -2.44 8.96 5.04
CA PHE A 47 -2.92 7.63 4.69
C PHE A 47 -2.16 7.07 3.46
N SER A 48 -1.78 5.79 3.52
CA SER A 48 -1.19 5.11 2.37
C SER A 48 -2.24 4.91 1.27
N PRO A 49 -1.88 5.12 -0.01
CA PRO A 49 -2.71 4.67 -1.13
C PRO A 49 -2.96 3.16 -1.06
N ARG A 50 -4.09 2.72 -1.63
CA ARG A 50 -4.45 1.30 -1.70
C ARG A 50 -3.49 0.52 -2.62
N ALA A 51 -2.95 1.17 -3.64
CA ALA A 51 -1.93 0.62 -4.52
C ALA A 51 -0.93 1.71 -4.87
N TYR A 52 0.37 1.40 -4.87
CA TYR A 52 1.43 2.37 -5.18
C TYR A 52 2.70 1.67 -5.70
N LEU A 53 3.47 2.37 -6.53
CA LEU A 53 4.81 1.94 -6.92
C LEU A 53 5.78 2.31 -5.80
N ALA A 54 6.62 1.38 -5.36
CA ALA A 54 7.58 1.64 -4.32
C ALA A 54 8.73 2.53 -4.82
N ASP A 55 9.00 3.61 -4.09
CA ASP A 55 10.13 4.53 -4.26
C ASP A 55 11.42 3.89 -3.74
N ALA A 56 11.30 3.17 -2.62
CA ALA A 56 12.39 2.48 -1.96
C ALA A 56 11.99 1.05 -1.60
N ILE A 57 12.88 0.10 -1.83
CA ILE A 57 12.71 -1.30 -1.44
C ILE A 57 13.80 -1.70 -0.45
N PHE A 58 13.39 -2.20 0.71
CA PHE A 58 14.27 -2.77 1.72
C PHE A 58 14.07 -4.29 1.75
N VAL A 59 15.18 -5.03 1.76
CA VAL A 59 15.17 -6.49 1.85
C VAL A 59 15.51 -6.87 3.28
N GLU A 60 14.53 -7.41 4.00
CA GLU A 60 14.65 -7.76 5.40
C GLU A 60 14.53 -9.27 5.59
N ASN A 61 15.46 -9.85 6.34
CA ASN A 61 15.59 -11.31 6.45
C ASN A 61 14.90 -11.87 7.70
N THR A 62 14.69 -11.04 8.74
CA THR A 62 14.04 -11.48 9.97
C THR A 62 12.78 -10.66 10.28
N LYS A 63 11.87 -11.27 11.05
CA LYS A 63 10.68 -10.57 11.54
C LYS A 63 11.04 -9.34 12.38
N GLN A 64 12.15 -9.40 13.13
CA GLN A 64 12.59 -8.30 13.97
C GLN A 64 13.10 -7.13 13.12
N ASP A 65 13.83 -7.40 12.05
CA ASP A 65 14.30 -6.36 11.14
C ASP A 65 13.13 -5.66 10.44
N VAL A 66 12.14 -6.43 9.98
CA VAL A 66 10.89 -5.87 9.43
C VAL A 66 10.22 -4.94 10.43
N ILE A 67 10.09 -5.34 11.70
CA ILE A 67 9.49 -4.49 12.74
C ILE A 67 10.34 -3.24 12.95
N ASN A 68 11.66 -3.39 13.09
CA ASN A 68 12.57 -2.26 13.32
C ASN A 68 12.48 -1.24 12.19
N THR A 69 12.47 -1.69 10.92
CA THR A 69 12.35 -0.82 9.76
C THR A 69 10.98 -0.19 9.66
N LEU A 70 9.88 -0.92 9.95
CA LEU A 70 8.52 -0.34 9.97
C LEU A 70 8.36 0.84 10.93
N TYR A 71 9.12 0.86 12.03
CA TYR A 71 9.12 1.95 13.02
C TYR A 71 10.28 2.94 12.84
N SER A 72 11.12 2.76 11.82
CA SER A 72 12.21 3.69 11.52
C SER A 72 11.70 4.90 10.74
N LYS A 73 12.50 5.97 10.74
CA LYS A 73 12.25 7.17 9.94
C LYS A 73 12.41 6.94 8.43
N ASP A 74 13.05 5.84 8.04
CA ASP A 74 13.35 5.51 6.66
C ASP A 74 12.17 4.81 5.98
N PHE A 75 11.23 4.26 6.75
CA PHE A 75 9.98 3.71 6.24
C PHE A 75 8.91 4.80 6.13
N VAL A 76 8.51 5.09 4.90
CA VAL A 76 7.43 6.04 4.60
C VAL A 76 6.23 5.26 4.07
N PRO A 77 5.14 5.11 4.87
CA PRO A 77 3.94 4.39 4.44
C PRO A 77 3.41 4.89 3.10
N GLY A 78 3.12 3.96 2.19
CA GLY A 78 2.62 4.30 0.86
C GLY A 78 3.68 4.73 -0.15
N ARG A 79 4.96 4.69 0.23
CA ARG A 79 6.11 4.99 -0.65
C ARG A 79 7.20 3.93 -0.56
N THR A 80 7.42 3.35 0.61
CA THR A 80 8.48 2.33 0.82
C THR A 80 7.89 0.93 0.92
N ALA A 81 8.64 -0.06 0.43
CA ALA A 81 8.28 -1.47 0.50
C ALA A 81 9.34 -2.31 1.21
N LEU A 82 8.88 -3.24 2.03
CA LEU A 82 9.69 -4.24 2.73
C LEU A 82 9.42 -5.62 2.12
N ILE A 83 10.44 -6.33 1.67
CA ILE A 83 10.32 -7.66 1.07
C ILE A 83 11.34 -8.62 1.70
N HIS A 84 11.10 -9.93 1.57
CA HIS A 84 12.01 -10.95 2.08
C HIS A 84 12.94 -11.51 1.00
N THR A 85 12.51 -11.46 -0.26
CA THR A 85 13.28 -11.98 -1.41
C THR A 85 13.84 -10.81 -2.20
N LYS A 86 15.14 -10.84 -2.50
CA LYS A 86 15.75 -9.83 -3.37
C LYS A 86 15.19 -9.96 -4.79
N LEU A 87 14.54 -8.91 -5.27
CA LEU A 87 14.01 -8.82 -6.63
C LEU A 87 15.02 -8.09 -7.54
N PRO A 88 15.03 -8.38 -8.86
CA PRO A 88 15.87 -7.68 -9.84
C PRO A 88 15.29 -6.29 -10.17
N ILE A 89 15.13 -5.45 -9.14
CA ILE A 89 14.59 -4.10 -9.22
C ILE A 89 15.66 -3.14 -8.71
N VAL A 90 15.92 -2.07 -9.46
CA VAL A 90 16.88 -1.04 -9.07
C VAL A 90 16.17 -0.01 -8.20
N ASN A 91 16.79 0.34 -7.09
CA ASN A 91 16.24 1.32 -6.16
C ASN A 91 16.54 2.75 -6.64
N VAL A 92 15.67 3.28 -7.49
CA VAL A 92 15.77 4.64 -8.03
C VAL A 92 14.51 5.43 -7.64
N PRO A 93 14.59 6.76 -7.43
CA PRO A 93 13.39 7.57 -7.16
C PRO A 93 12.33 7.41 -8.24
N LEU A 94 11.05 7.59 -7.89
CA LEU A 94 9.97 7.62 -8.90
C LEU A 94 10.16 8.81 -9.85
N GLY A 95 10.01 8.54 -11.14
CA GLY A 95 9.89 9.56 -12.17
C GLY A 95 8.52 10.23 -12.14
N PHE A 96 8.45 11.47 -12.63
CA PHE A 96 7.24 12.29 -12.58
C PHE A 96 6.03 11.69 -13.31
N SER A 97 6.26 10.88 -14.35
CA SER A 97 5.21 10.22 -15.12
C SER A 97 4.79 8.85 -14.58
N GLU A 98 5.49 8.33 -13.57
CA GLU A 98 5.15 7.04 -12.97
C GLU A 98 3.90 7.18 -12.09
N ARG A 99 2.91 6.31 -12.31
CA ARG A 99 1.62 6.41 -11.62
C ARG A 99 0.88 5.09 -11.59
N VAL A 100 -0.02 4.99 -10.61
CA VAL A 100 -0.98 3.91 -10.45
C VAL A 100 -2.37 4.51 -10.44
N VAL A 101 -3.25 4.01 -11.30
CA VAL A 101 -4.66 4.39 -11.34
C VAL A 101 -5.49 3.14 -11.13
N ILE A 102 -6.27 3.09 -10.06
CA ILE A 102 -7.26 2.02 -9.85
C ILE A 102 -8.47 2.34 -10.72
N THR A 103 -8.70 1.54 -11.75
CA THR A 103 -9.77 1.74 -12.75
C THR A 103 -11.06 1.03 -12.35
N SER A 104 -10.97 -0.02 -11.54
CA SER A 104 -12.13 -0.71 -10.96
C SER A 104 -11.75 -1.39 -9.65
N TYR A 105 -12.69 -1.41 -8.70
CA TYR A 105 -12.49 -2.07 -7.41
C TYR A 105 -13.82 -2.62 -6.90
N THR A 106 -13.86 -3.94 -6.71
CA THR A 106 -14.97 -4.69 -6.12
C THR A 106 -14.44 -5.59 -5.01
N SER A 107 -15.31 -6.34 -4.33
CA SER A 107 -14.90 -7.23 -3.23
C SER A 107 -13.84 -8.27 -3.63
N ASN A 108 -13.90 -8.78 -4.86
CA ASN A 108 -13.08 -9.93 -5.30
C ASN A 108 -12.14 -9.59 -6.45
N LYS A 109 -12.26 -8.38 -7.02
CA LYS A 109 -11.51 -7.96 -8.21
C LYS A 109 -11.02 -6.52 -8.09
N MET A 110 -9.82 -6.26 -8.58
CA MET A 110 -9.25 -4.94 -8.73
C MET A 110 -8.59 -4.84 -10.10
N ALA A 111 -8.83 -3.74 -10.81
CA ALA A 111 -8.14 -3.43 -12.06
C ALA A 111 -7.37 -2.13 -11.91
N LEU A 112 -6.16 -2.08 -12.46
CA LEU A 112 -5.28 -0.92 -12.42
C LEU A 112 -4.68 -0.64 -13.80
N ASP A 113 -4.54 0.64 -14.12
CA ASP A 113 -3.62 1.12 -15.15
C ASP A 113 -2.35 1.64 -14.47
N VAL A 114 -1.19 1.12 -14.86
CA VAL A 114 0.10 1.47 -14.26
C VAL A 114 1.06 1.96 -15.33
N THR A 115 1.72 3.09 -15.06
CA THR A 115 2.85 3.59 -15.85
C THR A 115 4.10 3.54 -14.98
N ALA A 116 5.12 2.82 -15.43
CA ALA A 116 6.40 2.66 -14.76
C ALA A 116 7.54 3.00 -15.76
N MET A 117 8.55 3.73 -15.30
CA MET A 117 9.71 4.10 -16.12
C MET A 117 10.84 3.08 -15.99
N ASN A 118 10.88 2.36 -14.87
CA ASN A 118 11.80 1.26 -14.61
C ASN A 118 10.98 0.03 -14.19
N ASN A 119 11.63 -1.11 -14.01
CA ASN A 119 11.01 -2.19 -13.26
C ASN A 119 10.69 -1.69 -11.85
N ARG A 120 9.45 -1.86 -11.40
CA ARG A 120 8.96 -1.37 -10.11
C ARG A 120 8.30 -2.48 -9.32
N LEU A 121 8.36 -2.37 -8.00
CA LEU A 121 7.48 -3.15 -7.14
C LEU A 121 6.19 -2.36 -6.96
N LEU A 122 5.09 -2.86 -7.52
CA LEU A 122 3.75 -2.37 -7.21
C LEU A 122 3.28 -3.04 -5.93
N VAL A 123 3.02 -2.26 -4.89
CA VAL A 123 2.47 -2.73 -3.63
C VAL A 123 0.95 -2.59 -3.66
N ILE A 124 0.25 -3.64 -3.24
CA ILE A 124 -1.21 -3.65 -3.09
C ILE A 124 -1.56 -3.85 -1.62
N GLY A 125 -2.28 -2.89 -1.03
CA GLY A 125 -2.75 -2.90 0.36
C GLY A 125 -3.85 -3.91 0.66
N ASN A 126 -3.76 -5.10 0.08
CA ASN A 126 -4.61 -6.26 0.34
C ASN A 126 -3.76 -7.33 1.03
N MET A 127 -4.38 -8.14 1.90
CA MET A 127 -3.67 -9.19 2.63
C MET A 127 -3.01 -10.17 1.65
N TYR A 128 -1.74 -10.50 1.88
CA TYR A 128 -1.04 -11.51 1.11
C TYR A 128 -1.73 -12.87 1.25
N ASP A 129 -1.91 -13.52 0.11
CA ASP A 129 -2.43 -14.86 -0.01
C ASP A 129 -1.84 -15.48 -1.30
N PRO A 130 -1.29 -16.71 -1.27
CA PRO A 130 -0.81 -17.37 -2.50
C PRO A 130 -1.90 -17.57 -3.56
N ASP A 131 -3.19 -17.53 -3.20
CA ASP A 131 -4.33 -17.72 -4.10
C ASP A 131 -4.73 -16.47 -4.88
N TRP A 132 -4.03 -15.34 -4.68
CA TRP A 132 -4.19 -14.18 -5.55
C TRP A 132 -3.79 -14.51 -6.99
N LYS A 133 -4.71 -14.30 -7.92
CA LYS A 133 -4.43 -14.35 -9.36
C LYS A 133 -4.21 -12.94 -9.85
N VAL A 134 -2.96 -12.63 -10.19
CA VAL A 134 -2.56 -11.32 -10.73
C VAL A 134 -2.04 -11.48 -12.15
N MET A 135 -2.51 -10.63 -13.05
CA MET A 135 -2.10 -10.59 -14.44
C MET A 135 -1.59 -9.21 -14.82
N ILE A 136 -0.52 -9.16 -15.63
CA ILE A 136 0.01 -7.96 -16.28
C ILE A 136 -0.18 -8.17 -17.78
N ASP A 137 -0.97 -7.32 -18.41
CA ASP A 137 -1.36 -7.41 -19.82
C ASP A 137 -1.85 -8.82 -20.21
N GLY A 138 -2.69 -9.42 -19.35
CA GLY A 138 -3.23 -10.77 -19.54
C GLY A 138 -2.28 -11.93 -19.23
N LYS A 139 -1.04 -11.66 -18.81
CA LYS A 139 -0.06 -12.70 -18.43
C LYS A 139 0.05 -12.82 -16.92
N LYS A 140 -0.03 -14.05 -16.38
CA LYS A 140 0.12 -14.31 -14.95
C LYS A 140 1.48 -13.83 -14.44
N THR A 141 1.50 -13.17 -13.29
CA THR A 141 2.71 -12.77 -12.57
C THR A 141 2.75 -13.40 -11.18
N GLU A 142 3.96 -13.52 -10.63
CA GLU A 142 4.19 -13.92 -9.24
C GLU A 142 3.82 -12.77 -8.28
N VAL A 143 3.31 -13.14 -7.10
CA VAL A 143 2.99 -12.23 -6.00
C VAL A 143 3.97 -12.44 -4.84
N TYR A 144 4.43 -11.34 -4.25
CA TYR A 144 5.43 -11.37 -3.19
C TYR A 144 4.86 -10.79 -1.91
N LYS A 145 5.08 -11.47 -0.78
CA LYS A 145 4.76 -10.92 0.53
C LYS A 145 5.56 -9.64 0.76
N THR A 146 4.85 -8.54 1.01
CA THR A 146 5.36 -7.17 1.07
C THR A 146 4.82 -6.47 2.32
N ASN A 147 5.61 -5.62 2.97
CA ASN A 147 5.20 -4.86 4.16
C ASN A 147 4.56 -5.73 5.26
N TYR A 148 5.07 -6.94 5.43
CA TYR A 148 4.62 -7.99 6.37
C TYR A 148 3.21 -8.57 6.14
N LEU A 149 2.22 -7.76 5.75
CA LEU A 149 0.82 -8.18 5.61
C LEU A 149 0.32 -8.15 4.17
N PHE A 150 0.95 -7.38 3.30
CA PHE A 150 0.47 -7.09 1.96
C PHE A 150 1.14 -7.94 0.90
N PHE A 151 0.67 -7.84 -0.33
CA PHE A 151 1.40 -8.40 -1.47
C PHE A 151 1.87 -7.30 -2.43
N GLY A 152 2.88 -7.63 -3.22
CA GLY A 152 3.35 -6.81 -4.31
C GLY A 152 3.67 -7.64 -5.54
N ILE A 153 3.78 -6.98 -6.69
CA ILE A 153 4.15 -7.60 -7.96
C ILE A 153 5.23 -6.76 -8.64
N THR A 154 6.11 -7.42 -9.39
CA THR A 154 7.09 -6.72 -10.24
C THR A 154 6.40 -6.27 -11.52
N VAL A 155 6.30 -4.97 -11.72
CA VAL A 155 5.79 -4.35 -12.94
C VAL A 155 6.98 -3.94 -13.79
N PRO A 156 7.10 -4.44 -15.04
CA PRO A 156 8.14 -3.99 -15.96
C PRO A 156 8.02 -2.49 -16.29
N SER A 157 9.09 -1.90 -16.83
CA SER A 157 9.00 -0.57 -17.43
C SER A 157 8.00 -0.55 -18.59
N GLY A 158 7.11 0.42 -18.61
CA GLY A 158 6.07 0.55 -19.63
C GLY A 158 4.75 1.05 -19.07
N THR A 159 3.71 0.97 -19.89
CA THR A 159 2.32 1.14 -19.44
C THR A 159 1.62 -0.19 -19.52
N HIS A 160 1.01 -0.61 -18.42
CA HIS A 160 0.48 -1.94 -18.22
C HIS A 160 -0.92 -1.89 -17.64
N LYS A 161 -1.75 -2.85 -18.05
CA LYS A 161 -3.02 -3.18 -17.40
C LYS A 161 -2.79 -4.31 -16.41
N ILE A 162 -3.28 -4.12 -15.20
CA ILE A 162 -3.13 -5.08 -14.11
C ILE A 162 -4.50 -5.52 -13.65
N ASP A 163 -4.75 -6.81 -13.71
CA ASP A 163 -5.98 -7.45 -13.23
C ASP A 163 -5.65 -8.33 -12.04
N ILE A 164 -6.35 -8.09 -10.93
CA ILE A 164 -6.21 -8.82 -9.68
C ILE A 164 -7.56 -9.47 -9.39
N MET A 165 -7.53 -10.77 -9.11
CA MET A 165 -8.72 -11.53 -8.71
C MET A 165 -8.38 -12.45 -7.55
N TYR A 166 -9.28 -12.49 -6.57
CA TYR A 166 -9.24 -13.52 -5.53
C TYR A 166 -10.14 -14.69 -5.94
N THR A 167 -9.62 -15.92 -5.90
CA THR A 167 -10.36 -17.11 -6.34
C THR A 167 -10.68 -18.12 -5.23
N SER A 168 -10.65 -17.70 -3.96
CA SER A 168 -11.21 -18.54 -2.91
C SER A 168 -12.74 -18.56 -3.03
N LEU A 169 -13.29 -19.73 -3.34
CA LEU A 169 -14.69 -20.12 -3.22
C LEU A 169 -14.79 -21.15 -2.10
#